data_AF-A0A6G8IND7-F1
#
_entry.id   AF-A0A6G8IND7-F1
#
_cell.length_a   1.000
_cell.length_b   1.000
_cell.length_c   1.000
_cell.angle_alpha   90.00
_cell.angle_beta   90.00
_cell.angle_gamma   90.00
#
_symmetry.space_group_name_H-M   'P 1'
#
loop_
_entity.id
_entity.type
_entity.pdbx_description
1 polymer ?
#
loop_
_entity_poly.entity_id
_entity_poly.type
_entity_poly.pdbx_seq_one_letter_code
_entity_poly.pdbx_strand_id
1 'polypeptide(L)'
;MTFGLLLGHVLAFVAPAFGLALVLWLGLRVRRAQRFGPATQFAVLLAAGVLVLVAGLVLFDRDGRMAVYAALVGVQGTLAWWLRGR
;
A
#
# COMPACT_ATOMS: atom_id res chain seq x y z
N MET A 1 -21.79 -13.41 -10.06
CA MET A 1 -21.46 -12.21 -9.25
C MET A 1 -21.91 -11.00 -10.04
N THR A 2 -22.76 -10.13 -9.50
CA THR A 2 -23.13 -8.89 -10.21
C THR A 2 -21.91 -7.98 -10.29
N PHE A 3 -21.82 -7.13 -11.32
CA PHE A 3 -20.68 -6.22 -11.53
C PHE A 3 -20.34 -5.38 -10.28
N GLY A 4 -21.36 -4.89 -9.57
CA GLY A 4 -21.17 -4.11 -8.34
C GLY A 4 -20.50 -4.89 -7.20
N LEU A 5 -20.75 -6.20 -7.09
CA LEU A 5 -20.10 -7.05 -6.09
C LEU A 5 -18.62 -7.25 -6.39
N LEU A 6 -18.28 -7.41 -7.67
CA LEU A 6 -16.90 -7.50 -8.13
C LEU A 6 -16.12 -6.22 -7.82
N LEU A 7 -16.71 -5.06 -8.14
CA LEU A 7 -16.10 -3.77 -7.83
C LEU A 7 -15.91 -3.58 -6.31
N GLY A 8 -16.93 -3.91 -5.52
CA GLY A 8 -16.85 -3.84 -4.06
C GLY A 8 -15.74 -4.75 -3.49
N HIS A 9 -15.56 -5.94 -4.07
CA HIS A 9 -14.52 -6.86 -3.66
C HIS A 9 -13.11 -6.32 -3.98
N VAL A 10 -12.89 -5.81 -5.19
CA VAL A 10 -11.60 -5.21 -5.58
C VAL A 10 -11.28 -3.99 -4.71
N LEU A 11 -12.27 -3.14 -4.42
CA LEU A 11 -12.08 -1.98 -3.54
C LEU A 11 -11.73 -2.41 -2.12
N ALA A 12 -12.42 -3.42 -1.57
CA ALA A 12 -12.12 -3.96 -0.24
C ALA A 12 -10.72 -4.59 -0.16
N PHE A 13 -10.30 -5.27 -1.22
CA PHE A 13 -8.95 -5.84 -1.34
C PHE A 13 -7.88 -4.74 -1.36
N VAL A 14 -8.08 -3.65 -2.10
CA VAL A 14 -7.11 -2.54 -2.20
C VAL A 14 -7.13 -1.62 -0.96
N ALA A 15 -8.24 -1.55 -0.23
CA ALA A 15 -8.43 -0.69 0.93
C ALA A 15 -7.27 -0.69 1.95
N PRO A 16 -6.74 -1.84 2.41
CA PRO A 16 -5.61 -1.86 3.34
C PRO A 16 -4.34 -1.21 2.78
N ALA A 17 -4.00 -1.45 1.50
CA ALA A 17 -2.84 -0.82 0.86
C ALA A 17 -3.01 0.69 0.72
N PHE A 18 -4.22 1.14 0.39
CA PHE A 18 -4.56 2.56 0.30
C PHE A 18 -4.50 3.26 1.65
N GLY A 19 -5.13 2.67 2.68
CA GLY A 19 -5.14 3.24 4.03
C GLY A 19 -3.73 3.43 4.58
N LEU A 20 -2.87 2.42 4.45
CA LEU A 20 -1.50 2.53 4.91
C LEU A 20 -0.66 3.50 4.08
N ALA A 21 -0.80 3.49 2.75
CA ALA A 21 -0.15 4.47 1.88
C ALA A 21 -0.51 5.91 2.26
N LEU A 22 -1.79 6.17 2.56
CA LEU A 22 -2.29 7.49 2.95
C LEU A 22 -1.69 7.94 4.28
N VAL A 23 -1.69 7.07 5.30
CA VAL A 23 -1.13 7.38 6.63
C VAL A 23 0.37 7.70 6.52
N LEU A 24 1.14 6.87 5.81
CA LEU A 24 2.58 7.08 5.63
C LEU A 24 2.86 8.36 4.83
N TRP A 25 2.11 8.60 3.76
CA TRP A 25 2.22 9.79 2.95
C TRP A 25 1.93 11.08 3.75
N LEU A 26 0.89 11.08 4.59
CA LEU A 26 0.60 12.19 5.49
C LEU A 26 1.77 12.42 6.47
N GLY A 27 2.34 11.35 7.02
CA GLY A 27 3.52 11.42 7.89
C GLY A 27 4.75 12.03 7.20
N LEU A 28 4.92 11.78 5.90
CA LEU A 28 6.00 12.39 5.10
C LEU A 28 5.82 13.90 4.94
N ARG A 29 4.58 14.42 4.93
CA ARG A 29 4.31 15.87 4.77
C ARG A 29 4.79 16.72 5.94
N VAL A 30 4.96 16.12 7.11
CA VAL A 30 5.47 16.82 8.31
C VAL A 30 6.98 17.10 8.19
N ARG A 31 7.66 16.58 7.16
CA ARG A 31 9.11 16.72 6.97
C ARG A 31 9.44 17.63 5.79
N ARG A 32 10.49 18.46 5.94
CA ARG A 32 10.94 19.42 4.91
C ARG A 32 11.76 18.80 3.78
N ALA A 33 12.51 17.73 4.06
CA ALA A 33 13.29 17.02 3.04
C ALA A 33 12.48 15.83 2.51
N GLN A 34 12.37 15.74 1.19
CA GLN A 34 11.61 14.71 0.48
C GLN A 34 12.36 14.36 -0.80
N ARG A 35 12.50 13.08 -1.11
CA ARG A 35 13.24 12.64 -2.31
C ARG A 35 12.48 12.87 -3.62
N PHE A 36 11.15 12.87 -3.56
CA PHE A 36 10.25 13.00 -4.70
C PHE A 36 9.11 13.95 -4.40
N GLY A 37 8.43 14.40 -5.46
CA GLY A 37 7.17 15.12 -5.34
C GLY A 37 6.10 14.27 -4.66
N PRO A 38 5.11 14.91 -4.03
CA PRO A 38 4.18 14.20 -3.15
C PRO A 38 3.21 13.26 -3.85
N ALA A 39 2.78 13.59 -5.06
CA ALA A 39 1.94 12.69 -5.86
C ALA A 39 2.70 11.39 -6.16
N THR A 40 3.98 11.51 -6.52
CA THR A 40 4.86 10.37 -6.81
C THR A 40 5.07 9.49 -5.58
N GLN A 41 5.28 10.09 -4.40
CA GLN A 41 5.43 9.32 -3.15
C GLN A 41 4.18 8.48 -2.84
N PHE A 42 2.99 9.09 -2.94
CA PHE A 42 1.74 8.38 -2.71
C PHE A 42 1.54 7.25 -3.73
N ALA A 43 1.77 7.54 -5.01
CA ALA A 43 1.63 6.55 -6.09
C ALA A 43 2.57 5.35 -5.89
N VAL A 44 3.83 5.60 -5.50
CA VAL A 44 4.81 4.52 -5.21
C VAL A 44 4.37 3.67 -4.02
N LEU A 45 3.95 4.30 -2.92
CA LEU A 45 3.48 3.57 -1.73
C LEU A 45 2.25 2.73 -2.05
N LEU A 46 1.27 3.30 -2.75
CA LEU A 46 0.04 2.61 -3.13
C LEU A 46 0.32 1.43 -4.07
N ALA A 47 1.10 1.67 -5.15
CA ALA A 47 1.43 0.64 -6.13
C ALA A 47 2.18 -0.52 -5.47
N ALA A 48 3.18 -0.23 -4.63
CA ALA A 48 3.90 -1.27 -3.90
C ALA A 48 2.99 -2.07 -2.97
N GLY A 49 2.06 -1.40 -2.27
CA GLY A 49 1.12 -2.07 -1.39
C GLY A 49 0.17 -3.01 -2.14
N VAL A 50 -0.37 -2.57 -3.27
CA VAL A 50 -1.23 -3.41 -4.13
C VAL A 50 -0.45 -4.61 -4.66
N LEU A 51 0.80 -4.43 -5.09
CA LEU A 51 1.65 -5.53 -5.55
C LEU A 51 1.88 -6.58 -4.45
N VAL A 52 2.09 -6.17 -3.20
CA VAL A 52 2.24 -7.10 -2.07
C VAL A 52 0.96 -7.91 -1.84
N LEU A 53 -0.20 -7.27 -1.91
CA LEU A 53 -1.48 -7.95 -1.75
C LEU A 53 -1.73 -8.95 -2.88
N VAL A 54 -1.47 -8.55 -4.14
CA VAL A 54 -1.61 -9.44 -5.30
C VAL A 54 -0.64 -10.61 -5.19
N ALA A 55 0.62 -10.38 -4.82
CA ALA A 55 1.58 -11.45 -4.59
C ALA A 55 1.12 -12.40 -3.47
N GLY A 56 0.56 -11.85 -2.39
CA GLY A 56 -0.04 -12.63 -1.31
C GLY A 56 -1.19 -13.51 -1.80
N LEU A 57 -2.10 -12.96 -2.60
CA LEU A 57 -3.21 -13.70 -3.18
C LEU A 57 -2.71 -14.85 -4.09
N VAL A 58 -1.75 -14.58 -4.98
CA VAL A 58 -1.16 -15.59 -5.87
C VAL A 58 -0.43 -16.71 -5.10
N LEU A 59 0.28 -16.38 -4.02
CA LEU A 59 1.08 -17.36 -3.28
C LEU A 59 0.25 -18.21 -2.31
N PHE A 60 -0.88 -17.69 -1.85
CA PHE A 60 -1.64 -18.30 -0.76
C PHE A 60 -3.04 -18.75 -1.13
N ASP A 61 -3.49 -18.44 -2.35
CA ASP A 61 -4.84 -18.65 -2.91
C ASP A 61 -5.97 -18.05 -2.06
N ARG A 62 -5.62 -17.19 -1.09
CA ARG A 62 -6.58 -16.58 -0.16
C ARG A 62 -6.11 -15.21 0.29
N ASP A 63 -7.07 -14.29 0.32
CA ASP A 63 -6.90 -12.98 0.91
C ASP A 63 -6.88 -13.02 2.44
N GLY A 64 -6.36 -11.96 3.06
CA GLY A 64 -6.49 -11.75 4.50
C GLY A 64 -5.52 -12.50 5.40
N ARG A 65 -4.44 -13.09 4.85
CA ARG A 65 -3.37 -13.65 5.69
C ARG A 65 -2.62 -12.55 6.44
N MET A 66 -2.48 -12.71 7.75
CA MET A 66 -1.65 -11.82 8.58
C MET A 66 -0.20 -11.73 8.09
N ALA A 67 0.35 -12.79 7.49
CA ALA A 67 1.67 -12.77 6.87
C ALA A 67 1.77 -11.76 5.71
N VAL A 68 0.71 -11.65 4.89
CA VAL A 68 0.65 -10.69 3.77
C VAL A 68 0.53 -9.26 4.31
N TYR A 69 -0.26 -9.06 5.37
CA TYR A 69 -0.35 -7.75 6.02
C TYR A 69 0.95 -7.34 6.71
N ALA A 70 1.67 -8.28 7.33
CA ALA A 70 2.99 -8.01 7.88
C ALA A 70 3.99 -7.60 6.78
N ALA A 71 3.97 -8.31 5.64
CA ALA A 71 4.76 -7.94 4.46
C ALA A 71 4.35 -6.56 3.91
N LEU A 72 3.06 -6.25 3.86
CA LEU A 72 2.53 -4.96 3.41
C LEU A 72 3.10 -3.82 4.25
N VAL A 73 3.02 -3.95 5.57
CA VAL A 73 3.58 -2.97 6.53
C VAL A 73 5.08 -2.84 6.38
N GLY A 74 5.80 -3.97 6.28
CA GLY A 74 7.24 -3.96 6.07
C GLY A 74 7.65 -3.22 4.80
N VAL A 75 7.07 -3.60 3.65
CA VAL A 75 7.39 -3.02 2.34
C VAL A 75 7.05 -1.53 2.28
N GLN A 76 5.81 -1.15 2.64
CA GLN A 76 5.41 0.27 2.59
C GLN A 76 6.16 1.11 3.62
N GLY A 77 6.43 0.57 4.82
CA GLY A 77 7.21 1.25 5.85
C GLY A 77 8.66 1.48 5.42
N THR A 78 9.33 0.48 4.85
CA THR A 78 10.70 0.62 4.31
C THR A 78 10.74 1.59 3.14
N LEU A 79 9.74 1.55 2.24
CA LEU A 79 9.63 2.52 1.14
C LEU A 79 9.40 3.94 1.66
N ALA A 80 8.51 4.14 2.64
CA ALA A 80 8.28 5.45 3.24
C ALA A 80 9.54 5.99 3.89
N TRP A 81 10.30 5.15 4.61
CA TRP A 81 11.60 5.51 5.16
C TRP A 81 12.60 5.94 4.08
N TRP A 82 12.65 5.22 2.95
CA TRP A 82 13.51 5.56 1.82
C TRP A 82 13.06 6.86 1.12
N LEU A 83 11.75 7.09 0.97
CA LEU A 83 11.16 8.29 0.36
C LEU A 83 11.32 9.54 1.23
N ARG A 84 11.36 9.38 2.56
CA ARG A 84 11.67 10.44 3.51
C ARG A 84 13.04 11.08 3.23
N GLY A 85 14.01 10.31 2.76
CA GLY A 85 15.40 10.76 2.70
C GLY A 85 16.04 10.84 4.09
N ARG A 86 17.35 11.15 4.12
CA ARG A 86 18.13 11.28 5.37
C ARG A 86 17.64 12.50 6.16
#